data_AF-A0A925T0X7-F1
#
_entry.id   AF-A0A925T0X7-F1
#
_cell.length_a   1.000
_cell.length_b   1.000
_cell.length_c   1.000
_cell.angle_alpha   90.00
_cell.angle_beta   90.00
_cell.angle_gamma   90.00
#
_symmetry.space_group_name_H-M   'P 1'
#
loop_
_entity.id
_entity.type
_entity.pdbx_description
1 polymer ?
#
loop_
_entity_poly.entity_id
_entity_poly.type
_entity_poly.pdbx_seq_one_letter_code
_entity_poly.pdbx_strand_id
1 'polypeptide(L)'
;MKNAAQRVIPPAAAPTSSWWRGATIYQIYPRSFLDTNGDGIGDLPGILEKLDYVGSLGVDAVWISPFFKSPMADFGYDIADYRAVDPLFGTLADFELIVTKAHSLRVKVIIDQVLSHTSDQHAWFEESRQSRDNPKADWYVWADARPDGTPPNNWLSIFGGVAWQWEPRRG
;
A
#
# COMPACT_ATOMS: atom_id res chain seq x y z
N MET A 1 11.21 11.60 -46.52
CA MET A 1 11.12 10.14 -46.32
C MET A 1 11.58 9.84 -44.89
N LYS A 2 10.66 9.47 -44.00
CA LYS A 2 10.95 9.24 -42.57
C LYS A 2 11.36 7.78 -42.39
N ASN A 3 12.61 7.55 -41.99
CA ASN A 3 13.09 6.24 -41.56
C ASN A 3 12.45 5.91 -40.20
N ALA A 4 11.47 5.01 -40.20
CA ALA A 4 11.02 4.35 -38.99
C ALA A 4 12.04 3.26 -38.65
N ALA A 5 12.79 3.45 -37.56
CA ALA A 5 13.64 2.40 -37.02
C ALA A 5 12.76 1.22 -36.63
N GLN A 6 12.89 0.11 -37.35
CA GLN A 6 12.27 -1.16 -36.99
C GLN A 6 12.78 -1.58 -35.61
N ARG A 7 11.85 -1.74 -34.67
CA ARG A 7 12.11 -2.32 -33.34
C ARG A 7 12.69 -3.71 -33.54
N VAL A 8 13.95 -3.92 -33.17
CA VAL A 8 14.52 -5.25 -33.05
C VAL A 8 13.89 -5.88 -31.82
N ILE A 9 12.96 -6.81 -32.04
CA ILE A 9 12.38 -7.61 -30.97
C ILE A 9 13.41 -8.69 -30.64
N PRO A 10 13.99 -8.72 -29.41
CA PRO A 10 14.89 -9.78 -29.04
C PRO A 10 14.18 -11.14 -29.09
N PRO A 11 14.90 -12.23 -29.42
CA PRO A 11 14.30 -13.56 -29.47
C PRO A 11 13.68 -13.92 -28.13
N ALA A 12 12.52 -14.57 -28.17
CA ALA A 12 11.81 -15.01 -26.98
C ALA A 12 12.74 -15.90 -26.13
N ALA A 13 12.97 -15.49 -24.88
CA ALA A 13 13.67 -16.30 -23.90
C ALA A 13 12.93 -17.63 -23.68
N ALA A 14 13.69 -18.69 -23.38
CA ALA A 14 13.20 -20.06 -23.23
C ALA A 14 11.94 -20.15 -22.32
N PRO A 15 10.99 -21.04 -22.64
CA PRO A 15 9.74 -21.15 -21.89
C PRO A 15 10.03 -21.79 -20.52
N THR A 16 9.68 -21.10 -19.41
CA THR A 16 9.40 -21.58 -18.02
C THR A 16 9.92 -20.67 -16.89
N SER A 17 10.55 -19.51 -17.14
CA SER A 17 10.85 -18.59 -16.03
C SER A 17 9.60 -17.78 -15.64
N SER A 18 9.29 -17.72 -14.33
CA SER A 18 8.20 -16.88 -13.82
C SER A 18 8.48 -15.42 -14.18
N TRP A 19 7.48 -14.69 -14.66
CA TRP A 19 7.63 -13.32 -15.19
C TRP A 19 8.36 -12.35 -14.24
N TRP A 20 8.24 -12.55 -12.93
CA TRP A 20 8.83 -11.69 -11.89
C TRP A 20 10.33 -11.89 -11.72
N ARG A 21 10.90 -13.03 -12.16
CA ARG A 21 12.34 -13.30 -12.04
C ARG A 21 13.09 -12.54 -13.12
N GLY A 22 13.64 -11.38 -12.75
CA GLY A 22 14.33 -10.46 -13.66
C GLY A 22 13.47 -9.31 -14.16
N ALA A 23 12.26 -9.15 -13.62
CA ALA A 23 11.37 -8.03 -13.94
C ALA A 23 11.94 -6.69 -13.46
N THR A 24 11.77 -5.65 -14.26
CA THR A 24 11.97 -4.26 -13.87
C THR A 24 10.65 -3.68 -13.37
N ILE A 25 10.64 -3.21 -12.12
CA ILE A 25 9.44 -2.71 -11.44
C ILE A 25 9.57 -1.20 -11.22
N TYR A 26 8.55 -0.43 -11.61
CA TYR A 26 8.44 1.00 -11.33
C TYR A 26 7.59 1.22 -10.08
N GLN A 27 8.19 1.71 -9.00
CA GLN A 27 7.44 2.07 -7.81
C GLN A 27 6.74 3.42 -7.99
N ILE A 28 5.45 3.47 -7.71
CA ILE A 28 4.64 4.68 -7.67
C ILE A 28 4.31 4.99 -6.21
N TYR A 29 4.58 6.23 -5.80
CA TYR A 29 4.11 6.78 -4.53
C TYR A 29 2.91 7.71 -4.81
N PRO A 30 1.65 7.26 -4.60
CA PRO A 30 0.46 7.92 -5.13
C PRO A 30 0.38 9.41 -4.79
N ARG A 31 0.56 9.76 -3.51
CA ARG A 31 0.48 11.13 -2.99
C ARG A 31 1.36 12.15 -3.71
N SER A 32 2.41 11.72 -4.38
CA SER A 32 3.41 12.61 -4.99
C SER A 32 3.65 12.34 -6.47
N PHE A 33 2.79 11.53 -7.11
CA PHE A 33 2.98 11.18 -8.52
C PHE A 33 2.34 12.20 -9.46
N LEU A 34 1.02 12.37 -9.37
CA LEU A 34 0.28 13.39 -10.12
C LEU A 34 -1.07 13.67 -9.47
N ASP A 35 -1.33 14.94 -9.16
CA ASP A 35 -2.63 15.46 -8.72
C ASP A 35 -3.45 15.85 -9.96
N THR A 36 -4.70 15.38 -10.04
CA THR A 36 -5.63 15.69 -11.15
C THR A 36 -6.83 16.52 -10.73
N ASN A 37 -7.05 16.73 -9.43
CA ASN A 37 -8.22 17.42 -8.89
C ASN A 37 -7.88 18.80 -8.29
N GLY A 38 -6.59 19.11 -8.11
CA GLY A 38 -6.07 20.38 -7.62
C GLY A 38 -6.02 20.51 -6.09
N ASP A 39 -6.14 19.42 -5.33
CA ASP A 39 -6.05 19.42 -3.87
C ASP A 39 -4.61 19.38 -3.32
N GLY A 40 -3.62 19.24 -4.21
CA GLY A 40 -2.19 19.18 -3.90
C GLY A 40 -1.67 17.79 -3.58
N ILE A 41 -2.48 16.74 -3.72
CA ILE A 41 -2.14 15.36 -3.42
C ILE A 41 -2.38 14.49 -4.66
N GLY A 42 -1.39 13.67 -5.01
CA GLY A 42 -1.54 12.78 -6.16
C GLY A 42 -2.58 11.68 -5.94
N ASP A 43 -3.27 11.30 -7.01
CA ASP A 43 -4.47 10.46 -6.99
C ASP A 43 -4.43 9.32 -8.04
N LEU A 44 -5.39 8.40 -7.97
CA LEU A 44 -5.47 7.26 -8.90
C LEU A 44 -5.74 7.69 -10.36
N PRO A 45 -6.64 8.66 -10.66
CA PRO A 45 -6.74 9.22 -12.01
C PRO A 45 -5.42 9.76 -12.55
N GLY A 46 -4.56 10.34 -11.70
CA GLY A 46 -3.24 10.81 -12.09
C GLY A 46 -2.27 9.70 -12.45
N ILE A 47 -2.33 8.58 -11.73
CA ILE A 47 -1.63 7.35 -12.13
C ILE A 47 -2.13 6.87 -13.49
N LEU A 48 -3.45 6.80 -13.68
CA LEU A 48 -4.07 6.37 -14.93
C LEU A 48 -3.62 7.23 -16.12
N GLU A 49 -3.58 8.55 -15.98
CA GLU A 49 -3.14 9.48 -17.02
C GLU A 49 -1.69 9.22 -17.46
N LYS A 50 -0.80 8.88 -16.53
CA LYS A 50 0.63 8.68 -16.80
C LYS A 50 1.03 7.23 -17.08
N LEU A 51 0.10 6.28 -17.08
CA LEU A 51 0.42 4.87 -17.37
C LEU A 51 1.06 4.68 -18.76
N ASP A 52 0.69 5.48 -19.77
CA ASP A 52 1.34 5.42 -21.09
C ASP A 52 2.82 5.86 -21.01
N TYR A 53 3.13 6.88 -20.18
CA TYR A 53 4.52 7.27 -19.91
C TYR A 53 5.27 6.15 -19.19
N VAL A 54 4.71 5.60 -18.11
CA VAL A 54 5.33 4.51 -17.35
C VAL A 54 5.60 3.29 -18.25
N GLY A 55 4.64 2.90 -19.07
CA GLY A 55 4.82 1.83 -20.05
C GLY A 55 5.90 2.14 -21.09
N SER A 56 6.06 3.41 -21.48
CA SER A 56 7.11 3.82 -22.43
C SER A 56 8.53 3.67 -21.89
N LEU A 57 8.71 3.63 -20.56
CA LEU A 57 10.00 3.36 -19.92
C LEU A 57 10.46 1.91 -20.10
N GLY A 58 9.58 1.01 -20.55
CA GLY A 58 9.91 -0.39 -20.80
C GLY A 58 9.90 -1.27 -19.54
N VAL A 59 9.15 -0.87 -18.51
CA VAL A 59 9.01 -1.63 -17.27
C VAL A 59 8.04 -2.80 -17.41
N ASP A 60 8.26 -3.86 -16.63
CA ASP A 60 7.44 -5.06 -16.65
C ASP A 60 6.24 -4.95 -15.69
N ALA A 61 6.39 -4.15 -14.62
CA ALA A 61 5.36 -3.94 -13.61
C ALA A 61 5.41 -2.54 -12.99
N VAL A 62 4.28 -2.14 -12.42
CA VAL A 62 4.20 -1.06 -11.43
C VAL A 62 3.98 -1.67 -10.04
N TRP A 63 4.58 -1.06 -9.02
CA TRP A 63 4.25 -1.30 -7.62
C TRP A 63 3.71 -0.01 -7.03
N ILE A 64 2.44 -0.02 -6.63
CA ILE A 64 1.76 1.14 -6.09
C ILE A 64 1.82 1.05 -4.55
N SER A 65 2.43 2.05 -3.93
CA SER A 65 2.44 2.23 -2.46
C SER A 65 1.00 2.40 -1.94
N PRO A 66 0.73 2.28 -0.63
CA PRO A 66 -0.65 2.20 -0.13
C PRO A 66 -1.58 3.33 -0.59
N PHE A 67 -2.78 2.94 -1.04
CA PHE A 67 -3.89 3.81 -1.39
C PHE A 67 -5.21 3.37 -0.75
N PHE A 68 -5.13 2.46 0.24
CA PHE A 68 -6.27 1.98 1.00
C PHE A 68 -6.75 3.04 1.99
N LYS A 69 -7.99 2.91 2.45
CA LYS A 69 -8.55 3.81 3.47
C LYS A 69 -7.64 3.89 4.70
N SER A 70 -7.22 5.09 5.05
CA SER A 70 -6.23 5.35 6.10
C SER A 70 -6.42 6.73 6.74
N PRO A 71 -6.15 6.89 8.05
CA PRO A 71 -6.03 8.21 8.67
C PRO A 71 -4.84 9.03 8.19
N MET A 72 -3.92 8.42 7.43
CA MET A 72 -2.71 9.01 6.88
C MET A 72 -1.68 9.44 7.93
N ALA A 73 -1.70 8.85 9.13
CA ALA A 73 -0.71 9.13 10.16
C ALA A 73 0.70 8.65 9.75
N ASP A 74 0.78 7.59 8.96
CA ASP A 74 1.98 7.13 8.25
C ASP A 74 1.73 7.08 6.74
N PHE A 75 1.02 8.10 6.24
CA PHE A 75 0.74 8.34 4.82
C PHE A 75 0.24 7.11 4.04
N GLY A 76 -0.60 6.28 4.66
CA GLY A 76 -1.26 5.14 4.02
C GLY A 76 -0.79 3.77 4.52
N TYR A 77 0.33 3.70 5.26
CA TYR A 77 0.77 2.43 5.88
C TYR A 77 -0.05 2.07 7.14
N ASP A 78 -0.73 3.05 7.75
CA ASP A 78 -1.73 2.87 8.80
C ASP A 78 -3.12 2.59 8.20
N ILE A 79 -3.37 1.36 7.76
CA ILE A 79 -4.62 0.97 7.06
C ILE A 79 -5.80 0.81 8.02
N ALA A 80 -6.93 1.49 7.74
CA ALA A 80 -8.19 1.37 8.48
C ALA A 80 -9.24 0.49 7.79
N ASP A 81 -9.14 0.27 6.47
CA ASP A 81 -9.92 -0.73 5.73
C ASP A 81 -9.13 -1.25 4.51
N TYR A 82 -8.70 -2.51 4.55
CA TYR A 82 -7.94 -3.17 3.49
C TYR A 82 -8.68 -3.34 2.17
N ARG A 83 -10.00 -3.16 2.15
CA ARG A 83 -10.86 -3.41 0.98
C ARG A 83 -11.46 -2.14 0.39
N ALA A 84 -11.15 -0.98 0.97
CA ALA A 84 -11.59 0.31 0.48
C ALA A 84 -10.39 1.11 -0.01
N VAL A 85 -10.56 1.81 -1.13
CA VAL A 85 -9.66 2.89 -1.55
C VAL A 85 -9.94 4.11 -0.67
N ASP A 86 -8.90 4.84 -0.28
CA ASP A 86 -9.09 6.09 0.44
C ASP A 86 -9.73 7.14 -0.49
N PRO A 87 -10.79 7.85 -0.06
CA PRO A 87 -11.41 8.90 -0.87
C PRO A 87 -10.45 9.98 -1.36
N LEU A 88 -9.34 10.21 -0.64
CA LEU A 88 -8.27 11.10 -1.06
C LEU A 88 -7.64 10.70 -2.40
N PHE A 89 -7.58 9.40 -2.70
CA PHE A 89 -6.98 8.87 -3.92
C PHE A 89 -7.99 8.56 -5.02
N GLY A 90 -9.28 8.48 -4.69
CA GLY A 90 -10.37 8.18 -5.62
C GLY A 90 -11.20 6.99 -5.18
N THR A 91 -11.56 6.13 -6.13
CA THR A 91 -12.49 5.01 -5.92
C THR A 91 -11.89 3.67 -6.35
N LEU A 92 -12.54 2.57 -5.95
CA LEU A 92 -12.18 1.24 -6.44
C LEU A 92 -12.33 1.13 -7.96
N ALA A 93 -13.31 1.82 -8.56
CA ALA A 93 -13.48 1.86 -10.01
C ALA A 93 -12.29 2.53 -10.72
N ASP A 94 -11.73 3.58 -10.13
CA ASP A 94 -10.52 4.22 -10.68
C ASP A 94 -9.32 3.25 -10.66
N PHE A 95 -9.19 2.45 -9.61
CA PHE A 95 -8.17 1.40 -9.55
C PHE A 95 -8.40 0.29 -10.60
N GLU A 96 -9.65 -0.12 -10.83
CA GLU A 96 -9.98 -1.09 -11.88
C GLU A 96 -9.59 -0.58 -13.29
N LEU A 97 -9.73 0.73 -13.53
CA LEU A 97 -9.27 1.37 -14.78
C LEU A 97 -7.75 1.34 -14.91
N ILE A 98 -7.00 1.58 -13.83
CA ILE A 98 -5.53 1.44 -13.80
C ILE A 98 -5.12 0.02 -14.17
N VAL A 99 -5.73 -0.99 -13.53
CA VAL A 99 -5.42 -2.40 -13.80
C VAL A 99 -5.70 -2.74 -15.26
N THR A 100 -6.85 -2.32 -15.78
CA THR A 100 -7.26 -2.55 -17.18
C THR A 100 -6.27 -1.91 -18.15
N LYS A 101 -5.93 -0.64 -17.94
CA LYS A 101 -4.99 0.10 -18.79
C LYS A 101 -3.58 -0.48 -18.72
N ALA A 102 -3.05 -0.74 -17.52
CA ALA A 102 -1.73 -1.34 -17.34
C ALA A 102 -1.62 -2.70 -18.07
N HIS A 103 -2.63 -3.57 -17.94
CA HIS A 103 -2.64 -4.85 -18.62
C HIS A 103 -2.72 -4.72 -20.15
N SER A 104 -3.44 -3.72 -20.69
CA SER A 104 -3.43 -3.43 -22.13
C SER A 104 -2.05 -3.01 -22.65
N LEU A 105 -1.22 -2.41 -21.78
CA LEU A 105 0.17 -2.05 -22.02
C LEU A 105 1.15 -3.21 -21.74
N ARG A 106 0.63 -4.39 -21.34
CA ARG A 106 1.40 -5.56 -20.86
C ARG A 106 2.23 -5.30 -19.60
N VAL A 107 1.87 -4.27 -18.82
CA VAL A 107 2.48 -3.94 -17.53
C VAL A 107 1.68 -4.64 -16.42
N LYS A 108 2.35 -5.35 -15.52
CA LYS A 108 1.73 -5.95 -14.33
C LYS A 108 1.49 -4.93 -13.24
N VAL A 109 0.50 -5.16 -12.38
CA VAL A 109 0.21 -4.31 -11.23
C VAL A 109 0.47 -5.09 -9.94
N ILE A 110 1.32 -4.53 -9.08
CA ILE A 110 1.57 -4.96 -7.72
C ILE A 110 1.08 -3.84 -6.80
N ILE A 111 0.48 -4.20 -5.67
CA ILE A 111 0.06 -3.27 -4.62
C ILE A 111 0.72 -3.65 -3.31
N ASP A 112 0.93 -2.67 -2.44
CA ASP A 112 1.37 -2.94 -1.09
C ASP A 112 0.35 -3.75 -0.28
N GLN A 113 0.85 -4.58 0.63
CA GLN A 113 0.05 -5.34 1.59
C GLN A 113 0.67 -5.21 2.98
N VAL A 114 0.19 -4.24 3.75
CA VAL A 114 0.70 -3.94 5.09
C VAL A 114 -0.04 -4.79 6.12
N LEU A 115 0.40 -6.04 6.30
CA LEU A 115 -0.29 -7.01 7.17
C LEU A 115 0.35 -7.17 8.56
N SER A 116 1.47 -6.49 8.81
CA SER A 116 2.15 -6.55 10.11
C SER A 116 1.41 -5.77 11.20
N HIS A 117 0.63 -4.76 10.83
CA HIS A 117 -0.11 -3.87 11.72
C HIS A 117 -1.29 -3.25 10.96
N THR A 118 -2.26 -2.68 11.71
CA THR A 118 -3.35 -1.87 11.16
C THR A 118 -3.31 -0.48 11.80
N SER A 119 -4.09 0.47 11.26
CA SER A 119 -4.46 1.68 12.00
C SER A 119 -5.19 1.31 13.31
N ASP A 120 -5.07 2.17 14.32
CA ASP A 120 -5.89 2.11 15.53
C ASP A 120 -7.37 2.42 15.25
N GLN A 121 -7.69 3.03 14.11
CA GLN A 121 -9.07 3.24 13.65
C GLN A 121 -9.63 2.04 12.87
N HIS A 122 -8.85 0.98 12.65
CA HIS A 122 -9.34 -0.23 12.01
C HIS A 122 -10.39 -0.91 12.90
N ALA A 123 -11.51 -1.35 12.33
CA ALA A 123 -12.62 -1.96 13.07
C ALA A 123 -12.18 -3.14 13.96
N TRP A 124 -11.14 -3.86 13.53
CA TRP A 124 -10.53 -4.93 14.33
C TRP A 124 -9.87 -4.42 15.60
N PHE A 125 -9.11 -3.34 15.55
CA PHE A 125 -8.46 -2.76 16.73
C PHE A 125 -9.50 -2.13 17.65
N GLU A 126 -10.46 -1.40 17.07
CA GLU A 126 -11.56 -0.80 17.82
C GLU A 126 -12.40 -1.83 18.58
N GLU A 127 -12.62 -3.03 18.03
CA GLU A 127 -13.25 -4.13 18.77
C GLU A 127 -12.29 -4.75 19.79
N SER A 128 -11.06 -5.05 19.37
CA SER A 128 -10.04 -5.68 20.23
C SER A 128 -9.80 -4.89 21.51
N ARG A 129 -9.69 -3.56 21.42
CA ARG A 129 -9.37 -2.67 22.55
C ARG A 129 -10.49 -2.54 23.59
N GLN A 130 -11.71 -3.03 23.34
CA GLN A 130 -12.84 -2.81 24.26
C GLN A 130 -12.76 -3.64 25.52
N SER A 131 -12.23 -4.87 25.45
CA SER A 131 -12.22 -5.81 26.57
C SER A 131 -11.17 -6.90 26.39
N ARG A 132 -10.97 -7.74 27.41
CA ARG A 132 -10.07 -8.91 27.34
C ARG A 132 -10.76 -10.18 26.82
N ASP A 133 -12.05 -10.14 26.53
CA ASP A 133 -12.90 -11.31 26.23
C ASP A 133 -13.73 -11.21 24.94
N ASN A 134 -13.57 -10.13 24.16
CA ASN A 134 -14.22 -9.99 22.87
C ASN A 134 -13.61 -10.94 21.80
N PRO A 135 -14.32 -11.21 20.69
CA PRO A 135 -13.85 -12.14 19.65
C PRO A 135 -12.50 -11.77 18.99
N LYS A 136 -12.04 -10.52 19.14
CA LYS A 136 -10.76 -10.03 18.61
C LYS A 136 -9.75 -9.72 19.70
N ALA A 137 -9.96 -10.21 20.92
CA ALA A 137 -9.13 -9.87 22.07
C ALA A 137 -7.64 -10.23 21.87
N ASP A 138 -7.36 -11.27 21.07
CA ASP A 138 -6.00 -11.78 20.78
C ASP A 138 -5.52 -11.50 19.34
N TRP A 139 -6.21 -10.64 18.59
CA TRP A 139 -5.80 -10.27 17.22
C TRP A 139 -4.63 -9.28 17.20
N TYR A 140 -4.37 -8.61 18.32
CA TYR A 140 -3.27 -7.67 18.52
C TYR A 140 -2.40 -8.11 19.69
N VAL A 141 -1.18 -7.58 19.76
CA VAL A 141 -0.21 -7.92 20.80
C VAL A 141 -0.52 -7.13 22.07
N TRP A 142 -1.27 -7.75 22.97
CA TRP A 142 -1.55 -7.22 24.31
C TRP A 142 -0.62 -7.87 25.34
N ALA A 143 -0.19 -7.07 26.32
CA ALA A 143 0.59 -7.55 27.45
C ALA A 143 0.29 -6.67 28.67
N ASP A 144 0.30 -7.29 29.85
CA ASP A 144 0.18 -6.55 31.11
C ASP A 144 1.42 -5.66 31.33
N ALA A 145 1.21 -4.51 31.97
CA ALA A 145 2.33 -3.71 32.47
C ALA A 145 3.11 -4.50 33.53
N ARG A 146 4.37 -4.10 33.75
CA ARG A 146 5.15 -4.59 34.89
C ARG A 146 4.50 -4.12 36.21
N PRO A 147 4.84 -4.74 37.36
CA PRO A 147 4.27 -4.35 38.66
C PRO A 147 4.46 -2.87 39.05
N ASP A 148 5.45 -2.20 38.46
CA ASP A 148 5.72 -0.76 38.64
C ASP A 148 5.00 0.15 37.63
N GLY A 149 4.14 -0.41 36.78
CA GLY A 149 3.41 0.29 35.73
C GLY A 149 4.22 0.55 34.44
N THR A 150 5.46 0.06 34.34
CA THR A 150 6.30 0.26 33.15
C THR A 150 5.99 -0.75 32.03
N PRO A 151 6.39 -0.46 30.76
CA PRO A 151 6.20 -1.38 29.64
C PRO A 151 6.75 -2.80 29.90
N PRO A 152 6.17 -3.85 29.28
CA PRO A 152 6.52 -5.25 29.55
C PRO A 152 7.99 -5.56 29.22
N ASN A 153 8.55 -4.92 28.19
CA ASN A 153 9.94 -5.08 27.78
C ASN A 153 10.55 -3.75 27.29
N ASN A 154 11.80 -3.79 26.84
CA ASN A 154 12.57 -2.62 26.40
C ASN A 154 12.51 -2.39 24.87
N TRP A 155 11.53 -2.96 24.17
CA TRP A 155 11.40 -2.76 22.73
C TRP A 155 11.06 -1.30 22.41
N LEU A 156 11.70 -0.78 21.36
CA LEU A 156 11.56 0.60 20.91
C LEU A 156 10.79 0.64 19.60
N SER A 157 10.01 1.70 19.41
CA SER A 157 9.37 2.00 18.13
C SER A 157 10.40 2.54 17.15
N ILE A 158 10.29 2.16 15.89
CA ILE A 158 11.09 2.75 14.80
C ILE A 158 10.79 4.25 14.66
N PHE A 159 9.58 4.68 14.98
CA PHE A 159 9.17 6.09 14.98
C PHE A 159 9.55 6.85 16.26
N GLY A 160 10.33 6.23 17.14
CA GLY A 160 10.83 6.82 18.38
C GLY A 160 9.97 6.49 19.60
N GLY A 161 10.61 6.45 20.77
CA GLY A 161 9.96 6.07 22.03
C GLY A 161 9.82 4.56 22.22
N VAL A 162 9.03 4.18 23.22
CA VAL A 162 8.75 2.76 23.54
C VAL A 162 7.76 2.16 22.54
N ALA A 163 7.87 0.86 22.27
CA ALA A 163 6.97 0.16 21.34
C ALA A 163 5.58 -0.16 21.91
N TRP A 164 5.31 0.20 23.16
CA TRP A 164 4.08 -0.14 23.89
C TRP A 164 3.29 1.11 24.22
N GLN A 165 2.00 1.08 23.93
CA GLN A 165 1.04 2.13 24.28
C GLN A 165 0.02 1.59 25.28
N TRP A 166 -0.23 2.33 26.36
CA TRP A 166 -1.22 1.96 27.36
C TRP A 166 -2.66 2.10 26.82
N GLU A 167 -3.49 1.08 27.04
CA GLU A 167 -4.93 1.10 26.72
C GLU A 167 -5.77 1.04 28.01
N PRO A 168 -6.32 2.18 28.46
CA PRO A 168 -7.03 2.25 29.74
C PRO A 168 -8.29 1.38 29.81
N ARG A 169 -8.90 1.03 28.66
CA ARG A 169 -10.10 0.18 28.63
C ARG A 169 -9.80 -1.28 28.98
N ARG A 170 -8.58 -1.74 28.72
CA ARG A 170 -8.18 -3.14 28.95
C ARG A 170 -7.55 -3.38 30.32
N GLY A 171 -7.24 -2.32 31.06
CA GLY A 171 -6.80 -2.37 32.45
C GLY A 171 -5.35 -2.80 32.62
#